data_AF-A0A1I1D4L0-F1
#
_entry.id   AF-A0A1I1D4L0-F1
#
_cell.length_a   1.000
_cell.length_b   1.000
_cell.length_c   1.000
_cell.angle_alpha   90.00
_cell.angle_beta   90.00
_cell.angle_gamma   90.00
#
_symmetry.space_group_name_H-M   'P 1'
#
loop_
_entity.id
_entity.type
_entity.pdbx_description
1 polymer ?
#
loop_
_entity_poly.entity_id
_entity_poly.type
_entity_poly.pdbx_seq_one_letter_code
_entity_poly.pdbx_strand_id
1 'polypeptide(L)'
;MTDGALSLDPSVVAVILAMAAVTVLTKVGGIWLVRQVELGDRLEAGLSVLPGAIVIALLGPELAAGGPPEWAAAAVVLGVMWRTENILFALCAGVLSVVAFRALAAGTGLPIA
;
A
#
# COMPACT_ATOMS: atom_id res chain seq x y z
N MET A 1 12.38 -34.37 -3.71
CA MET A 1 11.27 -33.52 -3.22
C MET A 1 11.50 -32.05 -3.63
N THR A 2 11.78 -31.80 -4.93
CA THR A 2 12.16 -30.47 -5.44
C THR A 2 11.79 -30.25 -6.91
N ASP A 3 10.62 -30.75 -7.36
CA ASP A 3 10.14 -30.54 -8.75
C ASP A 3 8.78 -29.80 -8.82
N GLY A 4 8.43 -29.02 -7.80
CA GLY A 4 7.09 -28.42 -7.68
C GLY A 4 7.01 -27.01 -7.09
N ALA A 5 8.10 -26.24 -7.09
CA ALA A 5 8.11 -24.88 -6.52
C ALA A 5 7.72 -23.78 -7.53
N LEU A 6 7.69 -24.09 -8.83
CA LEU A 6 7.35 -23.17 -9.92
C LEU A 6 6.43 -23.85 -10.95
N SER A 7 5.29 -24.41 -10.52
CA SER A 7 4.25 -24.80 -11.49
C SER A 7 3.48 -23.54 -11.92
N LEU A 8 3.79 -23.02 -13.10
CA LEU A 8 3.04 -21.94 -13.71
C LEU A 8 1.75 -22.52 -14.30
N ASP A 9 0.66 -22.47 -13.53
CA ASP A 9 -0.66 -22.78 -14.06
C ASP A 9 -1.01 -21.72 -15.14
N PRO A 10 -1.24 -22.13 -16.41
CA PRO A 10 -1.54 -21.19 -17.49
C PRO A 10 -2.74 -20.29 -17.19
N SER A 11 -3.71 -20.78 -16.41
CA SER A 11 -4.89 -20.00 -16.02
C SER A 11 -4.53 -18.88 -15.04
N VAL A 12 -3.72 -19.17 -14.02
CA VAL A 12 -3.25 -18.19 -13.04
C VAL A 12 -2.39 -17.12 -13.73
N VAL A 13 -1.48 -17.53 -14.61
CA VAL A 13 -0.66 -16.60 -15.38
C VAL A 13 -1.53 -15.70 -16.25
N ALA A 14 -2.52 -16.27 -16.96
CA ALA A 14 -3.44 -15.49 -17.78
C ALA A 14 -4.25 -14.47 -16.95
N VAL A 15 -4.71 -14.86 -15.75
CA VAL A 15 -5.41 -13.96 -14.84
C VAL A 15 -4.51 -12.83 -14.34
N ILE A 16 -3.28 -13.12 -13.92
CA ILE A 16 -2.33 -12.08 -13.48
C ILE A 16 -2.01 -11.12 -14.63
N LEU A 17 -1.80 -11.63 -15.85
CA LEU A 17 -1.58 -10.80 -17.03
C LEU A 17 -2.79 -9.92 -17.34
N ALA A 18 -4.01 -10.46 -17.22
CA ALA A 18 -5.24 -9.68 -17.39
C ALA A 18 -5.36 -8.58 -16.32
N MET A 19 -5.10 -8.89 -15.05
CA MET A 19 -5.08 -7.90 -13.96
C MET A 19 -4.05 -6.80 -14.22
N ALA A 20 -2.85 -7.17 -14.67
CA ALA A 20 -1.79 -6.24 -15.03
C ALA A 20 -2.20 -5.33 -16.20
N ALA A 21 -2.79 -5.91 -17.26
CA ALA A 21 -3.26 -5.17 -18.42
C ALA A 21 -4.34 -4.15 -18.03
N VAL A 22 -5.34 -4.55 -17.24
CA VAL A 22 -6.38 -3.65 -16.74
C VAL A 22 -5.77 -2.55 -15.85
N THR A 23 -4.83 -2.89 -14.97
CA THR A 23 -4.16 -1.91 -14.10
C THR A 23 -3.43 -0.84 -14.91
N VAL A 24 -2.65 -1.25 -15.91
CA VAL A 24 -1.92 -0.32 -16.79
C VAL A 24 -2.91 0.52 -17.60
N LEU A 25 -3.97 -0.10 -18.14
CA LEU A 25 -5.00 0.60 -18.90
C LEU A 25 -5.70 1.68 -18.06
N THR A 26 -6.07 1.39 -16.82
CA THR A 26 -6.70 2.37 -15.92
C THR A 26 -5.74 3.51 -15.57
N LYS A 27 -4.48 3.21 -15.26
CA LYS A 27 -3.47 4.23 -14.91
C LYS A 27 -3.18 5.17 -16.08
N VAL A 28 -2.86 4.61 -17.24
CA VAL A 28 -2.53 5.38 -18.45
C VAL A 28 -3.77 6.08 -19.00
N GLY A 29 -4.91 5.38 -19.00
CA GLY A 29 -6.19 5.93 -19.44
C GLY A 29 -6.64 7.13 -18.61
N GLY A 30 -6.45 7.09 -17.29
CA GLY A 30 -6.73 8.24 -16.42
C GLY A 30 -5.88 9.47 -16.78
N ILE A 31 -4.58 9.29 -16.97
CA ILE A 31 -3.67 10.37 -17.38
C ILE A 31 -4.05 10.92 -18.77
N TRP A 32 -4.39 10.03 -19.72
CA TRP A 32 -4.80 10.42 -21.06
C TRP A 32 -6.13 11.18 -21.08
N LEU A 33 -7.09 10.78 -20.24
CA LEU A 33 -8.39 11.43 -20.13
C LEU A 33 -8.26 12.85 -19.55
N VAL A 34 -7.50 13.00 -18.46
CA VAL A 34 -7.27 14.30 -17.81
C VAL A 34 -6.58 15.28 -18.76
N ARG A 35 -5.73 14.80 -19.67
CA ARG A 35 -5.07 15.65 -20.68
C ARG A 35 -6.00 16.21 -21.75
N GLN A 36 -7.18 15.63 -21.95
CA GLN A 36 -8.11 16.04 -23.01
C GLN A 36 -9.23 16.97 -22.54
N VAL A 37 -9.38 17.15 -21.23
CA VAL A 37 -10.42 17.99 -20.65
C VAL A 37 -9.78 19.24 -20.04
N GLU A 38 -10.40 20.40 -20.26
CA GLU A 38 -10.03 21.61 -19.53
C GLU A 38 -10.51 21.47 -18.08
N LEU A 39 -9.57 21.42 -17.14
CA LEU A 39 -9.88 21.34 -15.72
C LEU A 39 -10.31 22.73 -15.23
N GLY A 40 -11.52 22.85 -14.68
CA GLY A 40 -11.91 24.06 -13.97
C GLY A 40 -11.25 24.15 -12.58
N ASP A 41 -11.14 25.35 -12.03
CA ASP A 41 -10.43 25.65 -10.76
C ASP A 41 -10.78 24.70 -9.60
N ARG A 42 -12.06 24.33 -9.48
CA ARG A 42 -12.55 23.43 -8.41
C ARG A 42 -12.05 21.99 -8.58
N LEU A 43 -12.00 21.50 -9.82
CA LEU A 43 -11.56 20.14 -10.11
C LEU A 43 -10.05 20.02 -9.95
N GLU A 44 -9.30 21.01 -10.42
CA GLU A 44 -7.84 21.06 -10.22
C GLU A 44 -7.49 21.07 -8.72
N ALA A 45 -8.16 21.91 -7.93
CA ALA A 45 -8.00 21.92 -6.48
C ALA A 45 -8.30 20.54 -5.86
N GLY A 46 -9.38 19.87 -6.28
CA GLY A 46 -9.72 18.53 -5.80
C GLY A 46 -8.70 17.46 -6.19
N LEU A 47 -8.19 17.49 -7.42
CA LEU A 47 -7.18 16.55 -7.90
C LEU A 47 -5.83 16.73 -7.18
N SER A 48 -5.48 17.96 -6.78
CA SER A 48 -4.23 18.24 -6.07
C SER A 48 -4.14 17.56 -4.69
N VAL A 49 -5.28 17.40 -4.00
CA VAL A 49 -5.36 16.76 -2.67
C VAL A 49 -5.62 15.25 -2.74
N LEU A 50 -6.07 14.76 -3.89
CA LEU A 50 -6.48 13.38 -4.11
C LEU A 50 -5.40 12.34 -3.72
N PRO A 51 -4.09 12.52 -4.02
CA PRO A 51 -3.08 11.52 -3.67
C PRO A 51 -3.00 11.27 -2.16
N GLY A 52 -2.99 12.34 -1.35
CA GLY A 52 -2.99 12.22 0.11
C GLY A 52 -4.30 11.65 0.64
N ALA A 53 -5.43 12.10 0.09
CA ALA A 53 -6.75 11.64 0.51
C ALA A 53 -6.94 10.13 0.27
N ILE A 54 -6.50 9.60 -0.88
CA ILE A 54 -6.59 8.15 -1.18
C ILE A 54 -5.75 7.34 -0.20
N VAL A 55 -4.53 7.80 0.12
CA VAL A 55 -3.67 7.12 1.11
C VAL A 55 -4.37 7.05 2.46
N ILE A 56 -4.94 8.16 2.94
CA ILE A 56 -5.66 8.16 4.23
C ILE A 56 -6.93 7.34 4.18
N ALA A 57 -7.68 7.36 3.08
CA ALA A 57 -8.89 6.56 2.92
C ALA A 57 -8.61 5.05 2.91
N LEU A 58 -7.43 4.64 2.41
CA LEU A 58 -7.00 3.25 2.38
C LEU A 58 -6.37 2.80 3.71
N LEU A 59 -5.42 3.58 4.23
CA LEU A 59 -4.67 3.21 5.44
C LEU A 59 -5.44 3.53 6.72
N GLY A 60 -6.27 4.56 6.72
CA GLY A 60 -7.07 5.00 7.86
C GLY A 60 -7.90 3.89 8.50
N PRO A 61 -8.75 3.15 7.75
CA PRO A 61 -9.53 2.05 8.34
C PRO A 61 -8.66 0.91 8.85
N GLU A 62 -7.58 0.54 8.14
CA GLU A 62 -6.64 -0.51 8.56
C GLU A 62 -5.91 -0.13 9.86
N LEU A 63 -5.49 1.12 9.99
CA LEU A 63 -4.88 1.62 11.22
C LEU A 63 -5.90 1.77 12.35
N ALA A 64 -7.14 2.17 12.04
CA ALA A 64 -8.20 2.30 13.03
C ALA A 64 -8.68 0.95 13.58
N ALA A 65 -8.70 -0.08 12.73
CA ALA A 65 -9.03 -1.45 13.11
C ALA A 65 -7.82 -2.21 13.69
N GLY A 66 -6.60 -1.71 13.48
CA GLY A 66 -5.38 -2.27 14.03
C GLY A 66 -5.20 -1.98 15.52
N GLY A 67 -4.25 -2.68 16.15
CA GLY A 67 -3.93 -2.56 17.57
C GLY A 67 -2.65 -1.78 17.85
N PRO A 68 -2.17 -1.83 19.11
CA PRO A 68 -0.90 -1.21 19.51
C PRO A 68 0.32 -1.60 18.64
N PRO A 69 0.46 -2.86 18.16
CA PRO A 69 1.56 -3.24 17.26
C PRO A 69 1.54 -2.47 15.94
N GLU A 70 0.37 -2.31 15.32
CA GLU A 70 0.19 -1.60 14.06
C GLU A 70 0.48 -0.10 14.21
N TRP A 71 0.03 0.51 15.31
CA TRP A 71 0.32 1.91 15.61
C TRP A 71 1.80 2.18 15.89
N ALA A 72 2.46 1.27 16.62
CA ALA A 72 3.89 1.35 16.86
C ALA A 72 4.69 1.24 15.56
N ALA A 73 4.30 0.35 14.65
CA ALA A 73 4.92 0.23 13.34
C ALA A 73 4.70 1.49 12.49
N ALA A 74 3.48 2.05 12.49
CA ALA A 74 3.20 3.32 11.81
C ALA A 74 4.07 4.47 12.33
N ALA A 75 4.31 4.54 13.64
CA ALA A 75 5.22 5.52 14.23
C ALA A 75 6.68 5.34 13.77
N VAL A 76 7.14 4.09 13.62
CA VAL A 76 8.47 3.79 13.05
C VAL A 76 8.56 4.26 11.59
N VAL A 77 7.55 3.97 10.77
CA VAL A 77 7.49 4.44 9.36
C VAL A 77 7.57 5.96 9.30
N LEU A 78 6.77 6.66 10.11
CA LEU A 78 6.79 8.11 10.21
C LEU A 78 8.18 8.65 10.58
N GLY A 79 8.82 8.07 11.61
CA GLY A 79 10.16 8.48 12.05
C GLY A 79 11.23 8.26 10.98
N VAL A 80 11.20 7.11 10.29
CA VAL A 80 12.15 6.80 9.22
C VAL A 80 11.94 7.70 8.01
N MET A 81 10.69 7.91 7.59
CA MET A 81 10.38 8.79 6.45
C MET A 81 10.79 10.23 6.76
N TRP A 82 10.49 10.74 7.96
CA TRP A 82 10.86 12.09 8.35
C TRP A 82 12.38 12.30 8.39
N ARG A 83 13.14 11.26 8.77
CA ARG A 83 14.59 11.38 8.91
C ARG A 83 15.38 11.14 7.62
N THR A 84 14.87 10.26 6.75
CA THR A 84 15.59 9.80 5.55
C THR A 84 15.04 10.38 4.26
N GLU A 85 13.80 10.88 4.27
CA GLU A 85 13.03 11.33 3.10
C GLU A 85 13.00 10.29 1.96
N ASN A 86 13.26 9.02 2.28
CA ASN A 86 13.41 7.95 1.32
C ASN A 86 12.35 6.87 1.53
N ILE A 87 11.47 6.76 0.54
CA ILE A 87 10.32 5.86 0.54
C ILE A 87 10.74 4.38 0.67
N LEU A 88 11.88 3.98 0.08
CA LEU A 88 12.35 2.59 0.17
C LEU A 88 12.74 2.23 1.60
N PHE A 89 13.46 3.11 2.30
CA PHE A 89 13.82 2.88 3.69
C PHE A 89 12.59 2.86 4.59
N ALA A 90 11.65 3.78 4.38
CA ALA A 90 10.39 3.81 5.12
C ALA A 90 9.57 2.51 4.91
N LEU A 91 9.51 2.01 3.66
CA LEU A 91 8.82 0.78 3.31
C LEU A 91 9.46 -0.45 3.97
N CYS A 92 10.78 -0.59 3.87
CA CYS A 92 11.51 -1.68 4.52
C CYS A 92 11.31 -1.64 6.05
N ALA A 93 11.45 -0.47 6.67
CA ALA A 93 11.23 -0.30 8.10
C ALA A 93 9.79 -0.63 8.51
N GLY A 94 8.80 -0.24 7.71
CA GLY A 94 7.39 -0.57 7.95
C GLY A 94 7.12 -2.06 7.94
N VAL A 95 7.53 -2.78 6.88
CA VAL A 95 7.33 -4.23 6.80
C VAL A 95 8.03 -4.94 7.96
N LEU A 96 9.29 -4.60 8.24
CA LEU A 96 10.06 -5.21 9.31
C LEU A 96 9.46 -4.93 10.69
N SER A 97 9.03 -3.69 10.96
CA SER A 97 8.45 -3.31 12.26
C SER A 97 7.09 -3.94 12.51
N VAL A 98 6.18 -3.98 11.52
CA VAL A 98 4.87 -4.65 11.67
C VAL A 98 5.06 -6.13 11.99
N VAL A 99 5.92 -6.82 11.23
CA VAL A 99 6.18 -8.25 11.44
C VAL A 99 6.79 -8.50 12.82
N ALA A 100 7.78 -7.69 13.22
CA ALA A 100 8.43 -7.82 14.51
C ALA A 100 7.47 -7.57 15.68
N PHE A 101 6.68 -6.48 15.63
CA PHE A 101 5.74 -6.15 16.71
C PHE A 101 4.59 -7.14 16.81
N ARG A 102 4.06 -7.64 15.68
CA ARG A 102 3.05 -8.70 15.69
C ARG A 102 3.60 -10.01 16.28
N ALA A 103 4.84 -10.38 15.94
CA ALA A 103 5.48 -11.57 16.50
C ALA A 103 5.72 -11.44 18.02
N LEU A 104 6.14 -10.27 18.49
CA LEU A 104 6.33 -10.01 19.93
C LEU A 104 5.00 -10.01 20.69
N ALA A 105 3.94 -9.42 20.12
CA ALA A 105 2.61 -9.43 20.73
C ALA A 105 2.03 -10.85 20.82
N ALA A 106 2.18 -11.66 19.76
CA ALA A 106 1.76 -13.06 19.76
C ALA A 106 2.55 -13.92 20.76
N GLY A 107 3.86 -13.67 20.92
CA GLY A 107 4.71 -14.38 21.88
C GLY A 107 4.48 -14.01 23.34
N THR A 108 3.89 -12.84 23.62
CA THR A 108 3.62 -12.35 24.99
C THR A 108 2.21 -12.69 25.50
N GLY A 109 1.38 -13.35 24.69
CA GLY A 109 0.03 -13.78 25.08
C GLY A 109 -0.96 -12.62 25.30
N LEU A 110 -0.65 -11.41 24.81
CA LEU A 110 -1.57 -10.30 24.86
C LEU A 110 -2.72 -10.57 23.86
N PRO A 111 -4.00 -10.45 24.28
CA PRO A 111 -5.12 -10.65 23.37
C PRO A 111 -5.03 -9.62 22.24
N ILE A 112 -4.96 -10.13 21.01
CA ILE A 112 -5.09 -9.34 19.79
C ILE A 112 -6.59 -9.04 19.69
N ALA A 113 -7.01 -7.94 20.32
CA ALA A 113 -8.37 -7.43 20.29
C ALA A 113 -8.60 -6.61 19.02
#